data_AF-A0A0T9QH89-F1
#
_entry.id   AF-A0A0T9QH89-F1
#
_cell.length_a   1.000
_cell.length_b   1.000
_cell.length_c   1.000
_cell.angle_alpha   90.00
_cell.angle_beta   90.00
_cell.angle_gamma   90.00
#
_symmetry.space_group_name_H-M   'P 1'
#
loop_
_entity.id
_entity.type
_entity.pdbx_description
1 polymer ?
#
loop_
_entity_poly.entity_id
_entity_poly.type
_entity_poly.pdbx_seq_one_letter_code
_entity_poly.pdbx_strand_id
1 'polypeptide(L)'
;MGLGLEYWQHQALDFVLQDLKKFPGMGWSLLAVGLRSERSRDRPMALNALEVWPQDDWLPDMSKALADSLCHEPDEQMRERLHKLCVNLGITTG
;
A
#
# COMPACT_ATOMS: atom_id res chain seq x y z
N MET A 1 -25.52 -13.71 -15.52
CA MET A 1 -24.15 -13.23 -15.78
C MET A 1 -23.31 -13.53 -14.55
N GLY A 2 -22.74 -14.74 -14.48
CA GLY A 2 -21.98 -15.20 -13.32
C GLY A 2 -20.51 -14.86 -13.50
N LEU A 3 -20.00 -13.91 -12.72
CA LEU A 3 -18.57 -13.64 -12.64
C LEU A 3 -17.97 -14.73 -11.75
N GLY A 4 -17.16 -15.60 -12.34
CA GLY A 4 -16.61 -16.80 -11.71
C GLY A 4 -15.83 -16.50 -10.43
N LEU A 5 -15.66 -17.54 -9.61
CA LEU A 5 -15.04 -17.51 -8.28
C LEU A 5 -13.67 -16.80 -8.23
N GLU A 6 -12.92 -16.82 -9.34
CA GLU A 6 -11.62 -16.13 -9.49
C GLU A 6 -11.75 -14.60 -9.53
N TYR A 7 -12.86 -14.06 -10.02
CA TYR A 7 -13.13 -12.61 -10.04
C TYR A 7 -13.34 -12.04 -8.64
N TRP A 8 -13.89 -12.84 -7.73
CA TRP A 8 -14.15 -12.45 -6.33
C TRP A 8 -12.88 -12.30 -5.51
N GLN A 9 -11.89 -13.18 -5.70
CA GLN A 9 -10.64 -13.13 -4.92
C GLN A 9 -9.81 -11.89 -5.25
N HIS A 10 -9.84 -11.43 -6.50
CA HIS A 10 -9.12 -10.23 -6.92
C HIS A 10 -9.83 -8.91 -6.58
N GLN A 11 -11.17 -8.89 -6.55
CA GLN A 11 -11.95 -7.76 -6.03
C GLN A 11 -11.88 -7.63 -4.51
N ALA A 12 -11.72 -8.75 -3.79
CA ALA A 12 -11.67 -8.74 -2.33
C ALA A 12 -10.52 -7.89 -1.80
N LEU A 13 -9.33 -7.96 -2.42
CA LEU A 13 -8.18 -7.16 -1.98
C LEU A 13 -8.43 -5.66 -2.19
N ASP A 14 -8.92 -5.26 -3.37
CA ASP A 14 -9.22 -3.86 -3.67
C ASP A 14 -10.27 -3.30 -2.70
N PHE A 15 -11.36 -4.06 -2.49
CA PHE A 15 -12.43 -3.69 -1.57
C PHE A 15 -11.93 -3.52 -0.13
N VAL A 16 -11.10 -4.45 0.35
CA VAL A 16 -10.52 -4.38 1.69
C VAL A 16 -9.56 -3.19 1.82
N LEU A 17 -8.69 -2.95 0.83
CA LEU A 17 -7.73 -1.84 0.85
C LEU A 17 -8.44 -0.47 0.88
N GLN A 18 -9.55 -0.31 0.16
CA GLN A 18 -10.33 0.92 0.17
C GLN A 18 -10.84 1.32 1.56
N ASP A 19 -11.26 0.33 2.36
CA ASP A 19 -11.76 0.55 3.71
C ASP A 19 -10.67 0.52 4.78
N LEU A 20 -9.49 -0.04 4.48
CA LEU A 20 -8.41 -0.24 5.45
C LEU A 20 -7.90 1.08 6.06
N LYS A 21 -8.02 2.19 5.33
CA LYS A 21 -7.76 3.54 5.86
C LYS A 21 -8.52 3.88 7.16
N LYS A 22 -9.67 3.21 7.41
CA LYS A 22 -10.50 3.40 8.61
C LYS A 22 -10.03 2.58 9.82
N PHE A 23 -9.10 1.64 9.64
CA PHE A 23 -8.70 0.66 10.64
C PHE A 23 -7.17 0.67 10.87
N PRO A 24 -6.60 1.77 11.40
CA PRO A 24 -5.17 1.85 11.66
C PRO A 24 -4.68 0.72 12.56
N GLY A 25 -3.50 0.20 12.25
CA GLY A 25 -2.88 -0.91 12.99
C GLY A 25 -3.39 -2.31 12.61
N MET A 26 -4.40 -2.43 11.74
CA MET A 26 -4.95 -3.72 11.31
C MET A 26 -4.69 -3.99 9.82
N GLY A 27 -4.16 -5.16 9.48
CA GLY A 27 -3.99 -5.55 8.07
C GLY A 27 -2.70 -5.04 7.42
N TRP A 28 -1.63 -4.83 8.19
CA TRP A 28 -0.29 -4.51 7.67
C TRP A 28 0.18 -5.43 6.55
N SER A 29 -0.07 -6.74 6.68
CA SER A 29 0.29 -7.72 5.64
C SER A 29 -0.48 -7.47 4.33
N LEU A 30 -1.73 -7.01 4.41
CA LEU A 30 -2.53 -6.69 3.22
C LEU A 30 -2.04 -5.42 2.54
N LEU A 31 -1.63 -4.39 3.31
CA LEU A 31 -1.00 -3.19 2.77
C LEU A 31 0.32 -3.50 2.07
N ALA A 32 1.15 -4.34 2.69
CA ALA A 32 2.41 -4.78 2.09
C ALA A 32 2.19 -5.55 0.77
N VAL A 33 1.17 -6.42 0.71
CA VAL A 33 0.79 -7.12 -0.52
C VAL A 33 0.24 -6.15 -1.56
N GLY A 34 -0.58 -5.17 -1.16
CA GLY A 34 -1.14 -4.16 -2.05
C GLY A 34 -0.07 -3.28 -2.69
N LEU A 35 0.95 -2.87 -1.93
CA LEU A 35 2.09 -2.09 -2.44
C LEU A 35 2.95 -2.87 -3.44
N ARG A 36 3.10 -4.18 -3.25
CA ARG A 36 3.87 -5.06 -4.16
C ARG A 36 3.06 -5.57 -5.36
N SER A 37 1.78 -5.24 -5.43
CA SER A 37 0.90 -5.73 -6.49
C SER A 37 1.29 -5.14 -7.84
N GLU A 38 1.44 -5.97 -8.87
CA GLU A 38 1.68 -5.52 -10.25
C GLU A 38 0.52 -4.67 -10.81
N ARG A 39 -0.66 -4.73 -10.15
CA ARG A 39 -1.83 -3.96 -10.55
C ARG A 39 -1.71 -2.50 -10.13
N SER A 40 -1.81 -1.59 -11.10
CA SER A 40 -1.81 -0.14 -10.86
C SER A 40 -2.98 0.39 -10.02
N ARG A 41 -4.00 -0.42 -9.70
CA ARG A 41 -5.12 -0.02 -8.83
C ARG A 41 -4.90 -0.33 -7.35
N ASP A 42 -4.23 -1.43 -7.04
CA ASP A 42 -4.05 -1.89 -5.67
C ASP A 42 -2.99 -1.02 -4.95
N ARG A 43 -1.90 -0.65 -5.65
CA ARG A 43 -0.80 0.13 -5.08
C ARG A 43 -1.24 1.50 -4.57
N PRO A 44 -1.99 2.32 -5.35
CA PRO A 44 -2.50 3.59 -4.86
C PRO A 44 -3.49 3.44 -3.71
N MET A 45 -4.29 2.36 -3.67
CA MET A 45 -5.22 2.12 -2.56
C MET A 45 -4.50 1.81 -1.25
N ALA A 46 -3.46 0.97 -1.31
CA ALA A 46 -2.59 0.71 -0.16
C ALA A 46 -1.90 2.00 0.31
N LEU A 47 -1.38 2.82 -0.62
CA LEU A 47 -0.75 4.08 -0.27
C LEU A 47 -1.73 5.09 0.35
N ASN A 48 -2.94 5.20 -0.17
CA ASN A 48 -3.98 6.07 0.39
C ASN A 48 -4.28 5.73 1.85
N ALA A 49 -4.28 4.43 2.22
CA ALA A 49 -4.48 4.03 3.61
C ALA A 49 -3.30 4.43 4.49
N LEU A 50 -2.07 4.19 4.01
CA LEU A 50 -0.84 4.52 4.73
C LEU A 50 -0.67 6.02 4.95
N GLU A 51 -1.04 6.86 3.99
CA GLU A 51 -0.97 8.32 4.12
C GLU A 51 -1.91 8.88 5.21
N VAL A 52 -2.97 8.13 5.57
CA VAL A 52 -3.95 8.55 6.59
C VAL A 52 -3.61 7.99 7.97
N TRP A 53 -2.89 6.87 8.04
CA TRP A 53 -2.60 6.20 9.30
C TRP A 53 -1.56 6.95 10.15
N PRO A 54 -1.69 6.91 11.48
CA PRO A 54 -0.72 7.52 12.38
C PRO A 54 0.64 6.86 12.21
N GLN A 55 1.69 7.68 12.12
CA GLN A 55 3.05 7.23 11.84
C GLN A 55 3.69 6.50 13.03
N ASP A 56 3.22 6.76 14.24
CA ASP A 56 3.71 6.16 15.48
C ASP A 56 3.53 4.63 15.54
N ASP A 57 2.55 4.08 14.80
CA ASP A 57 2.21 2.65 14.82
C ASP A 57 2.85 1.84 13.68
N TRP A 58 3.74 2.46 12.89
CA TRP A 58 4.29 1.81 11.70
C TRP A 58 5.27 0.69 12.05
N LEU A 59 5.01 -0.50 11.51
CA LEU A 59 5.90 -1.64 11.66
C LEU A 59 7.17 -1.45 10.82
N PRO A 60 8.37 -1.83 11.33
CA PRO A 60 9.62 -1.75 10.58
C PRO A 60 9.60 -2.48 9.24
N ASP A 61 8.86 -3.59 9.15
CA ASP A 61 8.70 -4.35 7.90
C ASP A 61 7.87 -3.59 6.87
N MET A 62 6.94 -2.74 7.31
CA MET A 62 6.16 -1.87 6.43
C MET A 62 7.04 -0.77 5.82
N SER A 63 7.95 -0.21 6.62
CA SER A 63 8.93 0.77 6.14
C SER A 63 9.83 0.19 5.05
N LYS A 64 10.26 -1.07 5.20
CA LYS A 64 11.02 -1.78 4.15
C LYS A 64 10.18 -2.00 2.89
N ALA A 65 8.93 -2.43 3.03
CA ALA A 65 8.02 -2.61 1.90
C ALA A 65 7.78 -1.29 1.15
N LEU A 66 7.69 -0.17 1.87
CA LEU A 66 7.54 1.16 1.27
C LEU A 66 8.78 1.58 0.47
N ALA A 67 9.99 1.39 1.03
CA ALA A 67 11.25 1.70 0.34
C ALA A 67 11.46 0.83 -0.90
N ASP A 68 11.16 -0.47 -0.81
CA ASP A 68 11.19 -1.42 -1.92
C ASP A 68 10.22 -0.99 -3.04
N SER A 69 8.98 -0.65 -2.66
CA SER A 69 7.98 -0.16 -3.61
C SER A 69 8.44 1.12 -4.31
N LEU A 70 9.05 2.06 -3.57
CA LEU A 70 9.58 3.29 -4.14
C LEU A 70 10.67 3.03 -5.21
N CYS A 71 11.56 2.07 -4.96
CA CYS A 71 12.65 1.72 -5.87
C CYS A 71 12.14 1.13 -7.19
N HIS A 72 11.05 0.36 -7.14
CA HIS A 72 10.50 -0.37 -8.27
C HIS A 72 9.29 0.30 -8.94
N GLU A 73 8.83 1.45 -8.44
CA GLU A 73 7.61 2.11 -8.92
C GLU A 73 7.83 2.75 -10.30
N PRO A 74 7.16 2.27 -11.38
CA PRO A 74 7.27 2.87 -12.71
C PRO A 74 6.51 4.19 -12.85
N ASP A 75 5.45 4.43 -12.07
CA ASP A 75 4.65 5.65 -12.16
C ASP A 75 5.27 6.80 -11.36
N GLU A 76 5.57 7.91 -12.04
CA GLU A 76 6.27 9.04 -11.41
C GLU A 76 5.45 9.69 -10.30
N GLN A 77 4.14 9.84 -10.49
CA GLN A 77 3.25 10.46 -9.50
C GLN A 77 3.16 9.60 -8.24
N MET A 78 3.08 8.28 -8.39
CA MET A 78 3.12 7.33 -7.29
C MET A 78 4.48 7.37 -6.58
N ARG A 79 5.59 7.43 -7.33
CA ARG A 79 6.94 7.52 -6.78
C ARG A 79 7.12 8.76 -5.92
N GLU A 80 6.66 9.93 -6.37
CA GLU A 80 6.71 11.17 -5.60
C GLU A 80 5.97 11.04 -4.26
N ARG A 81 4.78 10.42 -4.26
CA ARG A 81 4.00 10.20 -3.05
C ARG A 81 4.67 9.22 -2.08
N LEU A 82 5.18 8.09 -2.59
CA LEU A 82 5.96 7.13 -1.82
C LEU A 82 7.20 7.79 -1.19
N HIS A 83 7.92 8.61 -1.96
CA HIS A 83 9.10 9.31 -1.48
C HIS A 83 8.76 10.29 -0.36
N LYS A 84 7.69 11.09 -0.53
CA LYS A 84 7.21 12.00 0.51
C LYS A 84 6.88 11.26 1.81
N LEU A 85 6.24 10.09 1.70
CA LEU A 85 5.90 9.28 2.86
C LEU A 85 7.15 8.68 3.54
N CYS A 86 8.11 8.16 2.77
CA CYS A 86 9.40 7.70 3.29
C CYS A 86 10.14 8.81 4.05
N VAL A 87 10.20 10.03 3.48
CA VAL A 87 10.86 11.18 4.11
C VAL A 87 10.16 11.56 5.42
N ASN A 88 8.83 11.60 5.45
CA ASN A 88 8.09 11.91 6.68
C ASN A 88 8.36 10.90 7.80
N LEU A 89 8.57 9.63 7.45
CA LEU A 89 8.87 8.54 8.38
C LEU A 89 10.36 8.44 8.74
N GLY A 90 11.22 9.29 8.15
CA GLY A 90 12.66 9.22 8.34
C GLY A 90 13.29 7.94 7.77
N ILE A 91 12.64 7.29 6.79
CA ILE A 91 13.15 6.08 6.14
C ILE A 91 14.25 6.51 5.16
N THR A 92 15.51 6.20 5.46
CA THR A 92 16.63 6.40 4.52
C THR A 92 16.58 5.33 3.44
N THR A 93 16.13 5.70 2.25
CA THR A 93 16.32 4.94 1.02
C THR A 93 17.79 5.06 0.61
N GLY A 94 18.61 4.11 1.06
CA GLY A 94 20.04 4.01 0.73
C GLY A 94 20.29 3.26 -0.56
#